data_AF-A0A952EQM2-F1
#
_entry.id   AF-A0A952EQM2-F1
#
_cell.length_a   1.000
_cell.length_b   1.000
_cell.length_c   1.000
_cell.angle_alpha   90.00
_cell.angle_beta   90.00
_cell.angle_gamma   90.00
#
_symmetry.space_group_name_H-M   'P 1'
#
loop_
_entity.id
_entity.type
_entity.pdbx_description
1 polymer ?
#
loop_
_entity_poly.entity_id
_entity_poly.type
_entity_poly.pdbx_seq_one_letter_code
_entity_poly.pdbx_strand_id
1 'polypeptide(L)'
;MAAVGNTPPQYVFELTAVQAVRKFLAIDAQAEDIAAIYANALDPLYNTAEMTEDIIRYIENTLKFIASVEISDVDLLLESYQYYICNYENLQTKRNKKPLFRSLLKGQDYDKLRVYKASKALLVYVYGMRASTSPLKPETWTPAEEEEFQPIFELIMPKEAPPAV
;
A
#
# COMPACT_ATOMS: atom_id res chain seq x y z
N MET A 1 15.51 -0.67 -18.26
CA MET A 1 14.24 -0.04 -18.68
C MET A 1 13.16 -1.08 -18.58
N ALA A 2 12.22 -0.93 -17.65
CA ALA A 2 11.02 -1.75 -17.62
C ALA A 2 10.21 -1.51 -18.91
N ALA A 3 9.56 -2.56 -19.44
CA ALA A 3 8.75 -2.44 -20.64
C ALA A 3 7.64 -1.39 -20.45
N VAL A 4 7.25 -0.72 -21.54
CA VAL A 4 6.02 0.09 -21.58
C VAL A 4 4.88 -0.83 -21.14
N GLY A 5 4.21 -0.50 -20.03
CA GLY A 5 3.14 -1.34 -19.46
C GLY A 5 3.53 -2.26 -18.27
N ASN A 6 4.67 -2.04 -17.61
CA ASN A 6 5.05 -2.79 -16.39
C ASN A 6 4.90 -1.99 -15.09
N THR A 7 3.79 -1.29 -14.89
CA THR A 7 3.50 -0.59 -13.62
C THR A 7 3.00 -1.57 -12.54
N PRO A 8 3.06 -1.24 -11.23
CA PRO A 8 2.58 -2.16 -10.20
C PRO A 8 1.07 -2.45 -10.35
N PRO A 9 0.63 -3.68 -10.03
CA PRO A 9 -0.78 -3.97 -9.78
C PRO A 9 -1.39 -2.98 -8.78
N GLN A 10 -2.69 -2.74 -8.91
CA GLN A 10 -3.43 -1.79 -8.07
C GLN A 10 -3.17 -2.01 -6.57
N TYR A 11 -3.18 -3.26 -6.10
CA TYR A 11 -2.97 -3.60 -4.69
C TYR A 11 -1.50 -3.46 -4.25
N VAL A 12 -0.51 -3.61 -5.15
CA VAL A 12 0.90 -3.34 -4.84
C VAL A 12 1.13 -1.83 -4.70
N PHE A 13 0.50 -1.05 -5.58
CA PHE A 13 0.46 0.41 -5.44
C PHE A 13 -0.17 0.82 -4.10
N GLU A 14 -1.33 0.25 -3.74
CA GLU A 14 -1.99 0.51 -2.46
C GLU A 14 -1.11 0.16 -1.26
N LEU A 15 -0.50 -1.03 -1.23
CA LEU A 15 0.41 -1.43 -0.13
C LEU A 15 1.56 -0.43 0.05
N THR A 16 2.14 0.02 -1.07
CA THR A 16 3.27 0.95 -1.09
C THR A 16 2.85 2.34 -0.64
N ALA A 17 1.74 2.86 -1.18
CA ALA A 17 1.23 4.17 -0.85
C ALA A 17 0.73 4.27 0.59
N VAL A 18 0.14 3.20 1.14
CA VAL A 18 -0.22 3.12 2.56
C VAL A 18 1.02 3.17 3.45
N GLN A 19 2.12 2.50 3.07
CA GLN A 19 3.37 2.62 3.80
C GLN A 19 3.98 4.02 3.73
N ALA A 20 3.88 4.67 2.57
CA ALA A 20 4.25 6.08 2.44
C ALA A 20 3.46 6.98 3.40
N VAL A 21 2.14 6.77 3.52
CA VAL A 21 1.31 7.50 4.51
C VAL A 21 1.79 7.24 5.93
N ARG A 22 2.04 5.98 6.30
CA ARG A 22 2.53 5.63 7.66
C ARG A 22 3.87 6.32 7.96
N LYS A 23 4.81 6.30 7.00
CA LYS A 23 6.11 6.97 7.13
C LYS A 23 5.96 8.48 7.28
N PHE A 24 5.11 9.10 6.45
CA PHE A 24 4.82 10.53 6.51
C PHE A 24 4.22 10.95 7.86
N LEU A 25 3.35 10.13 8.45
CA LEU A 25 2.80 10.40 9.79
C LEU A 25 3.82 10.19 10.92
N ALA A 26 4.84 9.37 10.70
CA ALA A 26 5.83 9.01 11.72
C ALA A 26 7.05 9.96 11.77
N ILE A 27 7.34 10.69 10.68
CA ILE A 27 8.52 11.56 10.60
C ILE A 27 8.15 12.94 10.06
N ASP A 28 8.91 13.96 10.47
CA ASP A 28 8.78 15.32 9.93
C ASP A 28 9.56 15.42 8.60
N ALA A 29 8.87 15.19 7.49
CA ALA A 29 9.42 15.26 6.14
C ALA A 29 8.37 15.75 5.12
N GLN A 30 8.82 16.25 3.97
CA GLN A 30 7.92 16.62 2.88
C GLN A 30 7.33 15.38 2.19
N ALA A 31 6.10 15.50 1.67
CA ALA A 31 5.43 14.38 1.01
C ALA A 31 6.19 13.90 -0.23
N GLU A 32 6.87 14.81 -0.92
CA GLU A 32 7.73 14.57 -2.07
C GLU A 32 8.90 13.64 -1.72
N ASP A 33 9.57 13.90 -0.60
CA ASP A 33 10.71 13.09 -0.15
C ASP A 33 10.26 11.67 0.20
N ILE A 34 9.15 11.56 0.94
CA ILE A 34 8.56 10.27 1.28
C ILE A 34 8.14 9.52 0.02
N ALA A 35 7.41 10.17 -0.88
CA ALA A 35 6.93 9.55 -2.11
C ALA A 35 8.07 9.06 -3.00
N ALA A 36 9.16 9.84 -3.10
CA ALA A 36 10.33 9.46 -3.87
C ALA A 36 11.02 8.21 -3.29
N ILE A 37 11.13 8.09 -1.96
CA ILE A 37 11.69 6.87 -1.31
C ILE A 37 10.91 5.62 -1.76
N TYR A 38 9.58 5.67 -1.67
CA TYR A 38 8.73 4.52 -1.96
C TYR A 38 8.58 4.23 -3.47
N ALA A 39 8.61 5.26 -4.32
CA ALA A 39 8.68 5.07 -5.76
C ALA A 39 9.99 4.37 -6.16
N ASN A 40 11.14 4.94 -5.73
CA ASN A 40 12.47 4.42 -6.04
C ASN A 40 12.68 2.99 -5.50
N ALA A 41 12.08 2.66 -4.35
CA ALA A 41 12.13 1.32 -3.79
C ALA A 41 11.53 0.26 -4.74
N LEU A 42 10.55 0.62 -5.56
CA LEU A 42 9.88 -0.30 -6.50
C LEU A 42 10.46 -0.29 -7.92
N ASP A 43 11.37 0.63 -8.25
CA ASP A 43 12.06 0.68 -9.54
C ASP A 43 12.67 -0.66 -10.01
N PRO A 44 13.21 -1.53 -9.12
CA PRO A 44 13.73 -2.83 -9.55
C PRO A 44 12.67 -3.76 -10.14
N LEU A 45 11.39 -3.59 -9.79
CA LEU A 45 10.29 -4.48 -10.17
C LEU A 45 9.34 -3.87 -11.20
N TYR A 46 9.19 -2.55 -11.21
CA TYR A 46 8.15 -1.87 -11.97
C TYR A 46 8.64 -0.62 -12.70
N ASN A 47 7.85 -0.16 -13.66
CA ASN A 47 7.93 1.19 -14.18
C ASN A 47 7.22 2.14 -13.20
N THR A 48 7.99 3.07 -12.63
CA THR A 48 7.61 3.95 -11.53
C THR A 48 7.56 5.42 -11.94
N ALA A 49 7.63 5.73 -13.23
CA ALA A 49 7.69 7.11 -13.73
C ALA A 49 6.61 8.03 -13.15
N GLU A 50 5.40 7.49 -12.94
CA GLU A 50 4.25 8.22 -12.40
C GLU A 50 4.06 8.03 -10.89
N MET A 51 4.84 7.16 -10.22
CA MET A 51 4.57 6.74 -8.84
C MET A 51 4.77 7.84 -7.81
N THR A 52 5.79 8.70 -7.97
CA THR A 52 6.04 9.77 -7.00
C THR A 52 4.83 10.72 -6.89
N GLU A 53 4.33 11.23 -8.02
CA GLU A 53 3.15 12.10 -8.04
C GLU A 53 1.91 11.39 -7.49
N ASP A 54 1.74 10.11 -7.82
CA ASP A 54 0.57 9.35 -7.39
C ASP A 54 0.57 9.05 -5.90
N ILE A 55 1.74 8.79 -5.32
CA ILE A 55 1.90 8.61 -3.88
C ILE A 55 1.64 9.94 -3.16
N ILE A 56 2.15 11.08 -3.65
CA ILE A 56 1.85 12.40 -3.07
C ILE A 56 0.34 12.63 -3.03
N ARG A 57 -0.34 12.43 -4.16
CA ARG A 57 -1.80 12.60 -4.25
C ARG A 57 -2.55 11.63 -3.32
N TYR A 58 -2.06 10.40 -3.18
CA TYR A 58 -2.64 9.43 -2.25
C TYR A 58 -2.44 9.84 -0.79
N ILE A 59 -1.26 10.35 -0.42
CA ILE A 59 -0.97 10.89 0.91
C ILE A 59 -1.96 12.02 1.23
N GLU A 60 -2.07 13.02 0.36
CA GLU A 60 -2.99 14.14 0.56
C GLU A 60 -4.45 13.69 0.73
N ASN A 61 -4.93 12.82 -0.16
CA ASN A 61 -6.30 12.31 -0.10
C ASN A 61 -6.55 11.54 1.19
N THR A 62 -5.57 10.75 1.63
CA THR A 62 -5.65 9.95 2.85
C THR A 62 -5.66 10.84 4.09
N LEU A 63 -4.81 11.87 4.15
CA LEU A 63 -4.78 12.83 5.26
C LEU A 63 -6.08 13.65 5.34
N LYS A 64 -6.58 14.13 4.20
CA LYS A 64 -7.88 14.82 4.13
C LYS A 64 -9.00 13.92 4.63
N PHE A 65 -8.99 12.65 4.23
CA PHE A 65 -9.97 11.68 4.68
C PHE A 65 -9.86 11.41 6.17
N ILE A 66 -8.67 11.08 6.69
CA ILE A 66 -8.42 10.82 8.12
C ILE A 66 -8.84 12.03 8.96
N ALA A 67 -8.51 13.25 8.55
CA ALA A 67 -8.94 14.47 9.24
C ALA A 67 -10.47 14.65 9.25
N SER A 68 -11.19 14.11 8.26
CA SER A 68 -12.65 14.17 8.20
C SER A 68 -13.36 13.11 9.06
N VAL A 69 -12.62 12.15 9.62
CA VAL A 69 -13.20 11.01 10.34
C VAL A 69 -12.56 10.84 11.72
N GLU A 70 -13.38 10.60 12.75
CA GLU A 70 -12.86 10.30 14.09
C GLU A 70 -12.29 8.86 14.15
N ILE A 71 -10.98 8.73 13.95
CA ILE A 71 -10.25 7.46 14.07
C ILE A 71 -9.28 7.58 15.24
N SER A 72 -9.45 6.74 16.25
CA SER A 72 -8.67 6.77 17.48
C SER A 72 -7.26 6.23 17.32
N ASP A 73 -7.07 5.26 16.42
CA ASP A 73 -5.78 4.63 16.17
C ASP A 73 -5.55 4.52 14.64
N VAL A 74 -4.86 5.53 14.11
CA VAL A 74 -4.56 5.62 12.68
C VAL A 74 -3.52 4.59 12.25
N ASP A 75 -2.56 4.24 13.11
CA ASP A 75 -1.54 3.25 12.74
C ASP A 75 -2.15 1.85 12.65
N LEU A 76 -2.95 1.45 13.65
CA LEU A 76 -3.69 0.19 13.62
C LEU A 76 -4.62 0.11 12.40
N LEU A 77 -5.28 1.22 12.04
CA LEU A 77 -6.09 1.29 10.83
C LEU A 77 -5.27 0.98 9.58
N LEU A 78 -4.14 1.67 9.40
CA LEU A 78 -3.33 1.56 8.20
C LEU A 78 -2.68 0.17 8.13
N GLU A 79 -2.21 -0.40 9.24
CA GLU A 79 -1.73 -1.78 9.28
C GLU A 79 -2.83 -2.80 8.95
N SER A 80 -4.02 -2.61 9.50
CA SER A 80 -5.15 -3.49 9.22
C SER A 80 -5.60 -3.39 7.77
N TYR A 81 -5.47 -2.22 7.16
CA TYR A 81 -5.72 -2.05 5.73
C TYR A 81 -4.66 -2.76 4.88
N GLN A 82 -3.38 -2.76 5.28
CA GLN A 82 -2.37 -3.57 4.58
C GLN A 82 -2.67 -5.06 4.64
N TYR A 83 -3.02 -5.57 5.82
CA TYR A 83 -3.51 -6.95 5.98
C TYR A 83 -4.68 -7.22 5.04
N TYR A 84 -5.65 -6.32 4.98
CA TYR A 84 -6.80 -6.44 4.09
C TYR A 84 -6.39 -6.50 2.62
N ILE A 85 -5.48 -5.62 2.16
CA ILE A 85 -5.01 -5.61 0.78
C ILE A 85 -4.35 -6.96 0.40
N CYS A 86 -3.52 -7.52 1.28
CA CYS A 86 -2.85 -8.81 1.05
C CYS A 86 -3.84 -9.99 1.00
N ASN A 87 -4.90 -9.95 1.80
CA ASN A 87 -5.75 -11.11 2.03
C ASN A 87 -7.10 -11.07 1.31
N TYR A 88 -7.51 -9.91 0.80
CA TYR A 88 -8.84 -9.70 0.22
C TYR A 88 -8.78 -8.93 -1.10
N GLU A 89 -9.64 -9.32 -2.04
CA GLU A 89 -9.92 -8.56 -3.27
C GLU A 89 -11.07 -7.57 -3.06
N ASN A 90 -12.02 -7.96 -2.20
CA ASN A 90 -13.14 -7.15 -1.71
C ASN A 90 -13.64 -7.78 -0.40
N LEU A 91 -14.61 -7.15 0.27
CA LEU A 91 -15.15 -7.59 1.57
C LEU A 91 -15.62 -9.06 1.59
N GLN A 92 -16.05 -9.60 0.45
CA GLN A 92 -16.62 -10.95 0.36
C GLN A 92 -15.63 -11.98 -0.21
N THR A 93 -14.49 -11.53 -0.75
CA THR A 93 -13.62 -12.37 -1.59
C THR A 93 -12.19 -12.34 -1.06
N LYS A 94 -11.70 -13.49 -0.61
CA LYS A 94 -10.29 -13.67 -0.28
C LYS A 94 -9.44 -13.58 -1.55
N ARG A 95 -8.27 -12.95 -1.44
CA ARG A 95 -7.32 -12.83 -2.54
C ARG A 95 -6.75 -14.20 -2.93
N ASN A 96 -6.73 -14.49 -4.22
CA ASN A 96 -6.03 -15.66 -4.73
C ASN A 96 -4.51 -15.40 -4.74
N LYS A 97 -3.80 -15.83 -3.68
CA LYS A 97 -2.34 -15.64 -3.55
C LYS A 97 -1.51 -16.60 -4.43
N LYS A 98 -2.09 -17.73 -4.87
CA LYS A 98 -1.43 -18.73 -5.71
C LYS A 98 -2.18 -18.95 -7.03
N PRO A 99 -2.26 -17.93 -7.91
CA PRO A 99 -2.93 -18.07 -9.19
C PRO A 99 -2.20 -19.07 -10.10
N LEU A 100 -2.96 -19.96 -10.76
CA LEU A 100 -2.41 -21.06 -11.57
C LEU A 100 -1.68 -20.63 -12.85
N PHE A 101 -2.07 -19.49 -13.44
CA PHE A 101 -1.65 -19.10 -14.79
C PHE A 101 -0.94 -17.74 -14.87
N ARG A 102 -0.74 -17.05 -13.74
CA ARG A 102 -0.10 -15.72 -13.70
C ARG A 102 0.70 -15.58 -12.42
N SER A 103 1.76 -14.77 -12.44
CA SER A 103 2.38 -14.30 -11.20
C SER A 103 1.44 -13.30 -10.54
N LEU A 104 1.31 -13.38 -9.20
CA LEU A 104 0.56 -12.42 -8.40
C LEU A 104 1.11 -11.02 -8.69
N LEU A 105 2.41 -10.82 -8.45
CA LEU A 105 3.09 -9.54 -8.56
C LEU A 105 3.38 -9.06 -10.00
N LYS A 106 2.81 -9.72 -11.02
CA LYS A 106 3.03 -9.35 -12.42
C LYS A 106 2.55 -7.91 -12.68
N GLY A 107 3.42 -7.07 -13.25
CA GLY A 107 3.05 -5.71 -13.63
C GLY A 107 1.92 -5.62 -14.66
N GLN A 108 1.35 -4.42 -14.75
CA GLN A 108 0.21 -4.09 -15.60
C GLN A 108 0.39 -2.71 -16.26
N ASP A 109 -0.46 -2.42 -17.23
CA ASP A 109 -0.51 -1.10 -17.84
C ASP A 109 -0.87 -0.01 -16.83
N TYR A 110 -0.32 1.19 -17.06
CA TYR A 110 -0.61 2.33 -16.20
C TYR A 110 -2.09 2.69 -16.25
N ASP A 111 -2.71 2.74 -15.07
CA ASP A 111 -4.08 3.20 -14.89
C ASP A 111 -4.10 4.61 -14.30
N LYS A 112 -4.55 5.57 -15.10
CA LYS A 112 -4.70 6.98 -14.70
C LYS A 112 -5.67 7.17 -13.53
N LEU A 113 -6.52 6.19 -13.24
CA LEU A 113 -7.45 6.21 -12.11
C LEU A 113 -6.92 5.50 -10.86
N ARG A 114 -5.67 4.99 -10.85
CA ARG A 114 -5.17 4.17 -9.74
C ARG A 114 -5.23 4.87 -8.38
N VAL A 115 -4.95 6.17 -8.33
CA VAL A 115 -5.02 6.98 -7.10
C VAL A 115 -6.46 7.10 -6.61
N TYR A 116 -7.40 7.38 -7.51
CA TYR A 116 -8.82 7.45 -7.17
C TYR A 116 -9.34 6.09 -6.66
N LYS A 117 -8.96 4.99 -7.34
CA LYS A 117 -9.32 3.63 -6.93
C LYS A 117 -8.76 3.29 -5.54
N ALA A 118 -7.49 3.58 -5.29
CA ALA A 118 -6.84 3.35 -4.00
C ALA A 118 -7.51 4.16 -2.89
N SER A 119 -7.75 5.46 -3.12
CA SER A 119 -8.38 6.36 -2.14
C SER A 119 -9.80 5.88 -1.80
N LYS A 120 -10.56 5.45 -2.82
CA LYS A 120 -11.89 4.89 -2.65
C LYS A 120 -11.86 3.54 -1.92
N ALA A 121 -10.87 2.68 -2.20
CA ALA A 121 -10.72 1.39 -1.54
C ALA A 121 -10.44 1.55 -0.04
N LEU A 122 -9.57 2.48 0.35
CA LEU A 122 -9.34 2.83 1.75
C LEU A 122 -10.64 3.31 2.42
N LEU A 123 -11.35 4.25 1.79
CA LEU A 123 -12.61 4.77 2.31
C LEU A 123 -13.63 3.65 2.55
N VAL A 124 -13.81 2.75 1.57
CA VAL A 124 -14.71 1.59 1.69
C VAL A 124 -14.26 0.68 2.84
N TYR A 125 -12.95 0.43 2.95
CA TYR A 125 -12.40 -0.38 4.03
C TYR A 125 -12.71 0.22 5.41
N VAL A 126 -12.45 1.52 5.61
CA VAL A 126 -12.70 2.22 6.88
C VAL A 126 -14.17 2.20 7.28
N TYR A 127 -15.08 2.46 6.34
CA TYR A 127 -16.52 2.37 6.63
C TYR A 127 -16.94 0.94 6.94
N GLY A 128 -16.42 -0.05 6.22
CA GLY A 128 -16.67 -1.45 6.53
C GLY A 128 -16.13 -1.85 7.90
N MET A 129 -14.95 -1.34 8.31
CA MET A 129 -14.37 -1.59 9.63
C MET A 129 -15.27 -1.04 10.74
N ARG A 130 -15.78 0.19 10.59
CA ARG A 130 -16.74 0.79 11.53
C ARG A 130 -18.07 0.03 11.62
N ALA A 131 -18.49 -0.56 10.51
CA ALA A 131 -19.67 -1.42 10.44
C ALA A 131 -19.39 -2.88 10.85
N SER A 132 -18.18 -3.21 11.30
CA SER A 132 -17.74 -4.58 11.62
C SER A 132 -17.88 -5.58 10.46
N THR A 133 -17.76 -5.09 9.22
CA THR A 133 -17.81 -5.89 7.99
C THR A 133 -16.46 -6.00 7.28
N SER A 134 -15.52 -5.08 7.55
CA SER A 134 -14.11 -5.24 7.16
C SER A 134 -13.31 -5.84 8.32
N PRO A 135 -12.39 -6.78 8.05
CA PRO A 135 -11.54 -7.35 9.10
C PRO A 135 -10.47 -6.35 9.57
N LEU A 136 -10.18 -6.38 10.86
CA LEU A 136 -8.90 -5.90 11.40
C LEU A 136 -7.82 -6.96 11.15
N LYS A 137 -6.55 -6.55 11.19
CA LYS A 137 -5.46 -7.53 11.25
C LYS A 137 -5.58 -8.38 12.52
N PRO A 138 -5.23 -9.67 12.50
CA PRO A 138 -4.96 -10.43 13.71
C PRO A 138 -3.84 -9.77 14.54
N GLU A 139 -3.89 -9.90 15.88
CA GLU A 139 -2.85 -9.36 16.77
C GLU A 139 -1.46 -9.92 16.47
N THR A 140 -1.40 -11.19 16.04
CA THR A 140 -0.15 -11.89 15.70
C THR A 140 0.35 -11.59 14.30
N TRP A 141 -0.44 -10.89 13.47
CA TRP A 141 -0.10 -10.71 12.07
C TRP A 141 1.12 -9.80 11.92
N THR A 142 2.02 -10.23 11.03
CA THR A 142 3.14 -9.41 10.58
C THR A 142 3.27 -9.50 9.06
N PRO A 143 3.86 -8.48 8.39
CA PRO A 143 4.14 -8.55 6.96
C PRO A 143 4.98 -9.77 6.54
N ALA A 144 5.76 -10.36 7.45
CA ALA A 144 6.56 -11.55 7.18
C ALA A 144 5.71 -12.83 6.96
N GLU A 145 4.46 -12.86 7.44
CA GLU A 145 3.53 -13.97 7.18
C GLU A 145 2.97 -13.95 5.75
N GLU A 146 3.16 -12.84 5.03
CA GLU A 146 2.67 -12.64 3.67
C GLU A 146 3.73 -13.06 2.63
N GLU A 147 4.07 -14.35 2.60
CA GLU A 147 5.14 -14.91 1.75
C GLU A 147 5.06 -14.45 0.29
N GLU A 148 3.85 -14.40 -0.29
CA GLU A 148 3.67 -14.00 -1.69
C GLU A 148 3.89 -12.50 -1.95
N PHE A 149 3.88 -11.69 -0.89
CA PHE A 149 4.14 -10.25 -0.93
C PHE A 149 5.52 -9.88 -0.39
N GLN A 150 6.31 -10.85 0.09
CA GLN A 150 7.64 -10.61 0.64
C GLN A 150 8.55 -9.78 -0.29
N PRO A 151 8.59 -10.00 -1.63
CA PRO A 151 9.40 -9.17 -2.53
C PRO A 151 9.01 -7.69 -2.54
N ILE A 152 7.77 -7.35 -2.19
CA ILE A 152 7.30 -5.97 -2.04
C ILE A 152 7.68 -5.45 -0.66
N PHE A 153 7.39 -6.23 0.40
CA PHE A 153 7.64 -5.81 1.77
C PHE A 153 9.12 -5.58 2.08
N GLU A 154 10.03 -6.36 1.50
CA GLU A 154 11.48 -6.14 1.63
C GLU A 154 11.94 -4.79 1.05
N LEU A 155 11.22 -4.26 0.05
CA LEU A 155 11.54 -2.98 -0.59
C LEU A 155 10.93 -1.80 0.17
N ILE A 156 9.68 -1.93 0.62
CA ILE A 156 8.92 -0.82 1.24
C ILE A 156 9.02 -0.80 2.77
N MET A 157 9.54 -1.87 3.39
CA MET A 157 9.83 -1.95 4.82
C MET A 157 11.22 -2.56 5.04
N PRO A 158 12.29 -1.89 4.58
CA PRO A 158 13.63 -2.41 4.78
C PRO A 158 13.89 -2.53 6.28
N LYS A 159 14.47 -3.66 6.70
CA LYS A 159 14.99 -3.82 8.07
C LYS A 159 15.92 -2.63 8.33
N GLU A 160 15.73 -1.92 9.44
CA GLU A 160 16.62 -0.83 9.81
C GLU A 160 18.07 -1.30 9.67
N ALA A 161 18.85 -0.61 8.83
CA ALA A 161 20.28 -0.86 8.79
C ALA A 161 20.80 -0.63 10.21
N PRO A 162 21.64 -1.55 10.76
CA PRO A 162 22.26 -1.28 12.05
C PRO A 162 22.94 0.09 11.99
N PRO A 163 22.88 0.90 13.05
CA PRO A 163 23.49 2.23 13.04
C PRO A 163 24.95 2.08 12.61
N ALA A 164 25.36 2.90 11.64
CA ALA A 164 26.75 2.93 11.19
C ALA A 164 27.63 3.17 12.43
N VAL A 165 28.49 2.19 12.72
CA VAL A 165 29.46 2.24 13.82
C VAL A 165 30.57 3.24 13.50
#